data_AF-A0A949YLI5-F1
#
_entry.id   AF-A0A949YLI5-F1
#
_cell.length_a   1.000
_cell.length_b   1.000
_cell.length_c   1.000
_cell.angle_alpha   90.00
_cell.angle_beta   90.00
_cell.angle_gamma   90.00
#
_symmetry.space_group_name_H-M   'P 1'
#
loop_
_entity.id
_entity.type
_entity.pdbx_description
1 polymer ?
#
loop_
_entity_poly.entity_id
_entity_poly.type
_entity_poly.pdbx_seq_one_letter_code
_entity_poly.pdbx_strand_id
1 'polypeptide(L)' 'MSAHSSRLQHALKDLREKWDITRESWADQVAQDFEKDHLDSIERLVKHTIVGMDKLSETLGKIRRQCQEND' A
#
# COMPACT_ATOMS: atom_id res chain seq x y z
N MET A 1 12.21 4.56 1.84
CA MET A 1 10.87 4.64 1.24
C MET A 1 10.97 5.28 -0.12
N SER A 2 10.51 4.57 -1.16
CA SER A 2 10.41 5.16 -2.51
C SER A 2 9.22 6.12 -2.58
N ALA A 3 9.30 7.19 -3.40
CA ALA A 3 8.19 8.14 -3.55
C ALA A 3 6.88 7.46 -3.97
N HIS A 4 6.97 6.37 -4.75
CA HIS A 4 5.82 5.59 -5.18
C HIS A 4 5.21 4.74 -4.05
N SER A 5 6.02 4.21 -3.13
CA SER A 5 5.51 3.49 -1.95
C SER A 5 4.71 4.41 -1.01
N SER A 6 5.16 5.64 -0.81
CA SER A 6 4.46 6.65 -0.01
C SER A 6 3.11 7.05 -0.64
N ARG A 7 3.06 7.21 -1.97
CA ARG A 7 1.79 7.47 -2.68
C ARG A 7 0.79 6.35 -2.49
N LEU A 8 1.25 5.10 -2.56
CA LEU A 8 0.39 3.94 -2.39
C LEU A 8 -0.12 3.81 -0.94
N GLN A 9 0.72 4.14 0.04
CA GLN A 9 0.32 4.20 1.44
C GLN A 9 -0.74 5.29 1.69
N HIS A 10 -0.59 6.46 1.08
CA HIS A 10 -1.59 7.53 1.18
C HIS A 10 -2.92 7.13 0.54
N ALA A 11 -2.90 6.56 -0.67
CA ALA A 11 -4.11 6.08 -1.32
C ALA A 11 -4.84 5.01 -0.47
N LEU A 12 -4.10 4.15 0.23
CA LEU A 12 -4.70 3.17 1.14
C LEU A 12 -5.37 3.83 2.35
N LYS A 13 -4.74 4.87 2.92
CA LYS A 13 -5.31 5.65 4.02
C LYS A 13 -6.59 6.35 3.58
N ASP A 14 -6.57 6.99 2.41
CA ASP A 14 -7.73 7.67 1.85
C ASP A 14 -8.89 6.69 1.60
N LEU A 15 -8.59 5.49 1.08
CA LEU A 15 -9.58 4.42 0.91
C LEU A 15 -10.23 4.04 2.24
N ARG A 16 -9.44 3.87 3.30
CA ARG A 16 -9.94 3.52 4.64
C ARG A 16 -10.82 4.62 5.21
N GLU A 17 -10.39 5.88 5.10
CA GLU A 17 -11.18 7.02 5.56
C GLU A 17 -12.52 7.12 4.82
N LYS A 18 -12.54 6.88 3.50
CA LYS A 18 -13.79 6.84 2.73
C LYS A 18 -14.68 5.65 3.09
N TRP A 19 -14.09 4.50 3.41
CA TRP A 19 -14.85 3.35 3.89
C TRP A 19 -15.50 3.63 5.25
N ASP A 20 -14.77 4.23 6.19
CA ASP A 20 -15.29 4.57 7.52
C ASP A 20 -16.50 5.51 7.41
N ILE A 21 -16.42 6.56 6.56
CA ILE A 21 -17.57 7.45 6.27
C ILE A 21 -18.73 6.67 5.64
N THR A 22 -18.45 5.77 4.71
CA THR A 22 -19.48 4.98 4.03
C THR A 22 -20.25 4.12 5.05
N ARG A 23 -19.52 3.51 6.01
CA ARG A 23 -20.12 2.68 7.05
C ARG A 23 -21.01 3.42 8.03
N GLU A 24 -20.92 4.74 8.13
CA GLU A 24 -21.86 5.53 8.95
C GLU A 24 -23.29 5.42 8.42
N SER A 25 -23.44 5.28 7.10
CA SER A 25 -24.73 5.17 6.41
C SER A 25 -25.06 3.76 5.92
N TRP A 26 -24.05 2.88 5.80
CA TRP A 26 -24.17 1.53 5.26
C TRP A 26 -23.42 0.51 6.13
N ALA A 27 -24.13 -0.10 7.09
CA ALA A 27 -23.56 -1.02 8.08
C ALA A 27 -24.27 -2.39 8.14
N ASP A 28 -24.91 -2.79 7.05
CA ASP A 28 -25.59 -4.08 6.95
C ASP A 28 -24.60 -5.25 6.75
N GLN A 29 -25.13 -6.46 6.60
CA GLN A 29 -24.31 -7.65 6.35
C GLN A 29 -23.52 -7.53 5.03
N VAL A 30 -24.07 -6.87 4.01
CA VAL A 30 -23.41 -6.69 2.71
C VAL A 30 -22.20 -5.78 2.86
N ALA A 31 -22.29 -4.74 3.68
CA ALA A 31 -21.15 -3.87 4.00
C ALA A 31 -20.02 -4.64 4.69
N GLN A 32 -20.37 -5.53 5.63
CA GLN A 32 -19.37 -6.38 6.32
C GLN A 32 -18.69 -7.35 5.36
N ASP A 33 -19.47 -8.00 4.48
CA ASP A 33 -18.95 -8.92 3.48
C ASP A 33 -18.07 -8.17 2.47
N PHE A 34 -18.45 -6.95 2.07
CA PHE A 34 -17.66 -6.11 1.18
C PHE A 34 -16.30 -5.73 1.79
N GLU A 35 -16.27 -5.33 3.06
CA GLU A 35 -15.01 -5.03 3.75
C GLU A 35 -14.08 -6.25 3.78
N LYS A 36 -14.62 -7.41 4.13
CA LYS A 36 -13.86 -8.64 4.29
C LYS A 36 -13.36 -9.21 2.95
N ASP A 37 -14.20 -9.21 1.93
CA ASP A 37 -13.89 -9.89 0.67
C ASP A 37 -13.07 -8.99 -0.27
N HIS A 38 -13.28 -7.68 -0.22
CA HIS A 38 -12.62 -6.74 -1.11
C HIS A 38 -11.58 -5.87 -0.40
N LEU A 39 -11.95 -5.13 0.64
CA LEU A 39 -11.04 -4.15 1.26
C LEU A 39 -9.88 -4.80 1.98
N ASP A 40 -10.12 -5.83 2.79
CA ASP A 40 -9.07 -6.56 3.50
C ASP A 40 -8.07 -7.22 2.53
N SER A 41 -8.58 -7.72 1.39
CA SER A 41 -7.75 -8.32 0.35
C SER A 41 -6.83 -7.28 -0.29
N ILE A 42 -7.40 -6.13 -0.68
CA ILE A 42 -6.65 -5.01 -1.27
C ILE A 42 -5.63 -4.46 -0.26
N GLU A 43 -6.01 -4.28 1.00
CA GLU A 43 -5.11 -3.82 2.06
C GLU A 43 -3.88 -4.71 2.20
N ARG A 44 -4.08 -6.03 2.23
CA ARG A 44 -2.96 -6.99 2.29
C ARG A 44 -2.06 -6.85 1.06
N LEU A 45 -2.63 -6.87 -0.14
CA LEU A 45 -1.87 -6.78 -1.39
C LEU A 45 -1.06 -5.49 -1.49
N VAL A 46 -1.66 -4.36 -1.09
CA VAL A 46 -0.99 -3.05 -1.08
C VAL A 46 0.16 -3.05 -0.08
N LYS A 47 -0.05 -3.53 1.15
CA LYS A 47 1.00 -3.63 2.17
C LYS A 47 2.18 -4.48 1.68
N HIS A 48 1.91 -5.62 1.05
CA HIS A 48 2.95 -6.46 0.43
C HIS A 48 3.70 -5.75 -0.70
N THR A 49 2.98 -4.99 -1.53
CA THR A 49 3.56 -4.25 -2.66
C THR A 49 4.48 -3.14 -2.15
N ILE A 50 4.09 -2.38 -1.12
CA ILE A 50 4.92 -1.34 -0.48
C ILE A 50 6.26 -1.94 -0.02
N VAL A 51 6.21 -3.07 0.68
CA VAL A 51 7.42 -3.76 1.16
C VAL A 51 8.31 -4.20 -0.01
N GLY A 52 7.71 -4.73 -1.09
CA GLY A 52 8.44 -5.10 -2.31
C GLY A 52 9.13 -3.90 -2.96
N MET A 53 8.43 -2.77 -3.07
CA MET A 53 8.97 -1.53 -3.64
C MET A 53 10.13 -0.97 -2.82
N ASP A 54 10.05 -1.04 -1.49
CA ASP A 54 11.13 -0.59 -0.62
C ASP A 54 12.38 -1.46 -0.74
N LYS A 55 12.21 -2.79 -0.81
CA LYS A 55 13.32 -3.73 -1.05
C LYS A 55 13.99 -3.49 -2.41
N LEU A 56 13.19 -3.26 -3.46
CA LEU A 56 13.70 -2.94 -4.79
C LEU A 56 14.48 -1.62 -4.77
N SER A 57 13.93 -0.59 -4.12
CA SER A 57 14.61 0.70 -3.98
C SER A 57 15.93 0.59 -3.23
N GLU A 58 16.00 -0.23 -2.18
CA GLU A 58 17.23 -0.48 -1.43
C GLU A 58 18.28 -1.20 -2.30
N THR A 59 17.86 -2.24 -3.02
CA THR A 59 18.73 -3.04 -3.88
C THR A 59 19.30 -2.20 -5.02
N LEU A 60 18.47 -1.43 -5.70
CA LEU A 60 18.90 -0.48 -6.74
C LEU A 60 19.85 0.58 -6.19
N GLY A 61 19.60 1.06 -4.96
CA GLY A 61 20.50 2.00 -4.28
C GLY A 61 21.88 1.41 -4.01
N LYS A 62 21.96 0.13 -3.59
CA LYS A 62 23.23 -0.59 -3.39
C LYS A 62 23.99 -0.76 -4.71
N ILE A 63 23.31 -1.20 -5.77
CA ILE A 63 23.92 -1.38 -7.10
C ILE A 63 24.49 -0.05 -7.60
N ARG A 64 23.74 1.05 -7.49
CA ARG A 64 24.19 2.37 -7.92
C ARG A 64 25.46 2.82 -7.18
N ARG A 65 25.54 2.59 -5.86
CA ARG A 65 26.75 2.92 -5.07
C ARG A 65 27.93 2.08 -5.51
N GLN A 66 27.73 0.77 -5.68
CA GLN A 66 28.79 -0.13 -6.15
C GLN A 66 29.32 0.26 -7.53
N CYS A 67 28.48 0.71 -8.46
CA CYS A 67 28.96 1.21 -9.75
C CYS A 67 29.75 2.52 -9.60
N GLN A 68 29.34 3.44 -8.71
CA GLN A 68 30.04 4.71 -8.48
C GLN A 68 31.37 4.57 -7.72
N GLU A 69 31.55 3.51 -6.94
CA GLU A 69 32.79 3.22 -6.22
C GLU A 69 33.85 2.51 -7.09
N ASN A 70 33.46 1.98 -8.25
CA ASN A 70 34.32 1.25 -9.17
C ASN A 70 34.72 2.05 -10.44
N ASP A 71 34.28 3.31 -10.54
CA ASP A 71 34.72 4.31 -11.53
C ASP A 71 35.70 5.30 -10.89
#